data_AF-A0A7G9QQ50-F1
#
_entry.id   AF-A0A7G9QQ50-F1
#
_cell.length_a   1.000
_cell.length_b   1.000
_cell.length_c   1.000
_cell.angle_alpha   90.00
_cell.angle_beta   90.00
_cell.angle_gamma   90.00
#
_symmetry.space_group_name_H-M   'P 1'
#
loop_
_entity.id
_entity.type
_entity.pdbx_description
1 polymer ?
#
loop_
_entity_poly.entity_id
_entity_poly.type
_entity_poly.pdbx_seq_one_letter_code
_entity_poly.pdbx_strand_id
1 'polypeptide(L)'
;MDPCPQIDLAVSQPDVVILASDIDVGARAVEWVDQAFPDFPVVYVHGNHKGYGDNIDEVQQGIAEACAATGHVHYLDRRELVIGGVCFLGATLWADFQLYGKGSSVLAKYDAEQLRFS
;
A
#
# COMPACT_ATOMS: atom_id res chain seq x y z
N MET A 1 -1.78 -4.36 18.24
CA MET A 1 -2.55 -3.94 17.06
C MET A 1 -3.29 -2.72 17.50
N ASP A 2 -2.82 -1.55 17.08
CA ASP A 2 -3.58 -0.32 17.29
C ASP A 2 -4.88 -0.41 16.46
N PRO A 3 -5.98 0.18 16.94
CA PRO A 3 -7.21 0.20 16.16
C PRO A 3 -6.94 0.90 14.83
N CYS A 4 -7.40 0.30 13.74
CA CYS A 4 -7.33 0.89 12.41
C CYS A 4 -7.98 2.28 12.44
N PRO A 5 -7.42 3.31 11.78
CA PRO A 5 -7.97 4.66 11.79
C PRO A 5 -9.45 4.66 11.39
N GLN A 6 -10.28 5.31 12.22
CA GLN A 6 -11.70 5.42 11.98
C GLN A 6 -11.97 6.71 11.20
N ILE A 7 -12.29 6.57 9.91
CA ILE A 7 -12.59 7.70 9.01
C ILE A 7 -14.11 7.88 8.94
N ASP A 8 -14.61 9.07 9.30
CA ASP A 8 -16.01 9.43 9.11
C ASP A 8 -16.24 9.91 7.66
N LEU A 9 -16.83 9.03 6.85
CA LEU A 9 -17.15 9.29 5.45
C LEU A 9 -18.30 10.27 5.27
N ALA A 10 -19.21 10.38 6.25
CA ALA A 10 -20.32 11.33 6.19
C ALA A 10 -19.83 12.78 6.33
N VAL A 11 -18.76 12.99 7.09
CA VAL A 11 -18.12 14.30 7.23
C VAL A 11 -17.19 14.61 6.06
N SER A 12 -16.38 13.64 5.63
CA SER A 12 -15.33 13.87 4.62
C SER A 12 -15.82 13.87 3.17
N GLN A 13 -16.90 13.14 2.85
CA GLN A 13 -17.52 13.05 1.51
C GLN A 13 -16.49 12.97 0.35
N PRO A 14 -15.60 11.97 0.35
CA PRO A 14 -14.56 11.87 -0.67
C PRO A 14 -15.14 11.41 -2.02
N ASP A 15 -14.59 11.92 -3.12
CA ASP A 15 -14.86 11.34 -4.45
C ASP A 15 -14.00 10.08 -4.72
N VAL A 16 -12.81 10.02 -4.11
CA VAL A 16 -11.83 8.94 -4.25
C VAL A 16 -11.09 8.76 -2.93
N VAL A 17 -10.84 7.51 -2.54
CA VAL A 17 -10.01 7.17 -1.38
C VAL A 17 -8.63 6.73 -1.86
N ILE A 18 -7.56 7.29 -1.29
CA ILE A 18 -6.18 6.91 -1.63
C ILE A 18 -5.50 6.29 -0.42
N LEU A 19 -5.01 5.08 -0.63
CA LEU A 19 -4.39 4.22 0.35
C LEU A 19 -2.94 3.98 -0.06
N ALA A 20 -2.04 4.79 0.48
CA ALA A 20 -0.64 4.84 0.08
C ALA A 20 0.29 4.29 1.18
N SER A 21 0.71 3.03 1.02
CA SER A 21 1.64 2.31 1.91
C SER A 21 1.11 2.01 3.32
N ASP A 22 1.70 1.01 3.99
CA ASP A 22 1.54 0.64 5.41
C ASP A 22 0.11 0.51 5.96
N ILE A 23 -0.84 0.17 5.10
CA ILE A 23 -2.21 -0.18 5.49
C ILE A 23 -2.25 -1.69 5.66
N ASP A 24 -1.79 -2.16 6.81
CA ASP A 24 -1.83 -3.57 7.24
C ASP A 24 -1.28 -4.61 6.21
N VAL A 25 -1.37 -5.90 6.52
CA VAL A 25 -0.58 -6.96 5.88
C VAL A 25 -1.30 -7.58 4.66
N GLY A 26 -0.92 -7.19 3.44
CA GLY A 26 -1.23 -7.93 2.20
C GLY A 26 -2.72 -8.03 1.85
N ALA A 27 -3.21 -9.19 1.42
CA ALA A 27 -4.62 -9.39 1.02
C ALA A 27 -5.63 -9.07 2.14
N ARG A 28 -5.24 -9.17 3.41
CA ARG A 28 -6.08 -8.78 4.55
C ARG A 28 -6.35 -7.28 4.61
N ALA A 29 -5.41 -6.47 4.11
CA ALA A 29 -5.63 -5.04 3.95
C ALA A 29 -6.80 -4.82 2.99
N VAL A 30 -6.84 -5.56 1.88
CA VAL A 30 -7.90 -5.43 0.87
C VAL A 30 -9.27 -5.75 1.46
N GLU A 31 -9.39 -6.79 2.29
CA GLU A 31 -10.66 -7.10 2.99
C GLU A 31 -11.13 -5.96 3.90
N TRP A 32 -10.22 -5.32 4.62
CA TRP A 32 -10.56 -4.16 5.45
C TRP A 32 -11.00 -2.97 4.59
N VAL A 33 -10.26 -2.70 3.50
CA VAL A 33 -10.57 -1.60 2.57
C VAL A 33 -11.95 -1.77 1.96
N ASP A 34 -12.25 -2.98 1.50
CA ASP A 34 -13.54 -3.36 0.90
C ASP A 34 -14.71 -3.11 1.86
N GLN A 35 -14.49 -3.34 3.16
CA GLN A 35 -15.50 -3.08 4.20
C GLN A 35 -15.57 -1.62 4.65
N ALA A 36 -14.44 -0.91 4.64
CA ALA A 36 -14.36 0.46 5.11
C ALA A 36 -14.89 1.47 4.07
N PHE A 37 -14.73 1.16 2.78
CA PHE A 37 -15.05 2.07 1.67
C PHE A 37 -15.88 1.42 0.56
N PRO A 38 -16.95 0.66 0.86
CA PRO A 38 -17.66 -0.17 -0.13
C PRO A 38 -18.29 0.62 -1.28
N ASP A 39 -18.57 1.91 -1.06
CA ASP A 39 -19.27 2.77 -2.02
C ASP A 39 -18.35 3.76 -2.75
N PHE A 40 -17.03 3.69 -2.52
CA PHE A 40 -16.06 4.66 -3.06
C PHE A 40 -15.00 3.97 -3.92
N PRO A 41 -14.57 4.58 -5.04
CA PRO A 41 -13.40 4.08 -5.75
C PRO A 41 -12.16 4.26 -4.87
N VAL A 42 -11.41 3.17 -4.68
CA VAL A 42 -10.20 3.17 -3.85
C VAL A 42 -8.97 2.99 -4.73
N VAL A 43 -7.97 3.85 -4.57
CA VAL A 43 -6.63 3.68 -5.15
C VAL A 43 -5.71 3.12 -4.07
N TYR A 44 -5.13 1.96 -4.31
CA TYR A 44 -4.26 1.28 -3.35
C TYR A 44 -2.84 1.10 -3.90
N VAL A 45 -1.85 1.46 -3.09
CA VAL A 45 -0.43 1.19 -3.32
C VAL A 45 0.10 0.49 -2.08
N HIS A 46 0.64 -0.72 -2.22
CA HIS A 46 1.16 -1.46 -1.07
C HIS A 46 2.51 -0.88 -0.58
N GLY A 47 2.82 -1.09 0.69
CA GLY A 47 4.11 -0.73 1.28
C GLY A 47 5.17 -1.84 1.18
N ASN A 48 6.40 -1.54 1.59
CA ASN A 48 7.55 -2.46 1.51
C ASN A 48 7.54 -3.62 2.51
N HIS A 49 6.44 -3.82 3.24
CA HIS A 49 6.39 -4.67 4.43
C HIS A 49 6.49 -6.20 4.19
N LYS A 50 6.71 -6.62 2.94
CA LYS A 50 6.70 -8.03 2.55
C LYS A 50 7.87 -8.49 1.65
N GLY A 51 8.90 -7.68 1.46
CA GLY A 51 10.06 -8.07 0.63
C GLY A 51 11.15 -8.81 1.39
N TYR A 52 10.98 -8.99 2.71
CA TYR A 52 11.99 -9.56 3.60
C TYR A 52 11.67 -11.03 3.94
N GLY A 53 11.70 -11.89 2.92
CA GLY A 53 11.61 -13.35 3.09
C GLY A 53 10.63 -14.05 2.14
N ASP A 54 9.63 -13.34 1.62
CA ASP A 54 8.68 -13.86 0.63
C ASP A 54 9.07 -13.46 -0.80
N ASN A 55 8.61 -14.23 -1.78
CA ASN A 55 8.73 -13.86 -3.18
C ASN A 55 7.83 -12.64 -3.45
N ILE A 56 8.45 -11.49 -3.67
CA ILE A 56 7.76 -10.21 -3.89
C ILE A 56 6.69 -10.30 -4.98
N ASP A 57 6.96 -11.06 -6.05
CA ASP A 57 6.04 -11.21 -7.16
C ASP A 57 4.75 -11.94 -6.73
N GLU A 58 4.86 -12.96 -5.87
CA GLU A 58 3.71 -13.71 -5.34
C GLU A 58 2.85 -12.83 -4.43
N VAL A 59 3.48 -11.97 -3.63
CA VAL A 59 2.78 -11.01 -2.78
C VAL A 59 2.03 -9.99 -3.63
N GLN A 60 2.70 -9.40 -4.62
CA GLN A 60 2.08 -8.42 -5.52
C GLN A 60 0.93 -9.04 -6.32
N GLN A 61 1.09 -10.29 -6.77
CA GLN A 61 0.05 -11.02 -7.47
C GLN A 61 -1.16 -11.27 -6.56
N GLY A 62 -0.96 -11.75 -5.33
CA GLY A 62 -2.06 -11.99 -4.39
C GLY A 62 -2.82 -10.71 -4.01
N ILE A 63 -2.13 -9.57 -3.90
CA ILE A 63 -2.76 -8.26 -3.71
C ILE A 63 -3.59 -7.87 -4.94
N ALA A 64 -3.02 -8.00 -6.14
CA ALA A 64 -3.71 -7.67 -7.38
C ALA A 64 -5.00 -8.50 -7.57
N GLU A 65 -4.94 -9.80 -7.27
CA GLU A 65 -6.09 -10.71 -7.33
C GLU A 65 -7.17 -10.34 -6.30
N ALA A 66 -6.77 -10.05 -5.05
CA ALA A 66 -7.69 -9.62 -4.01
C ALA A 66 -8.39 -8.30 -4.38
N CYS A 67 -7.64 -7.31 -4.86
CA CYS A 67 -8.20 -6.03 -5.29
C CYS A 67 -9.16 -6.22 -6.48
N ALA A 68 -8.81 -7.04 -7.46
CA ALA A 68 -9.67 -7.34 -8.60
C ALA A 68 -11.01 -7.98 -8.18
N ALA A 69 -11.04 -8.76 -7.10
CA ALA A 69 -12.25 -9.38 -6.58
C ALA A 69 -13.26 -8.39 -5.97
N THR A 70 -12.80 -7.21 -5.51
CA THR A 70 -13.66 -6.17 -4.90
C THR A 70 -14.47 -5.37 -5.92
N GLY A 71 -13.97 -5.26 -7.15
CA GLY A 71 -14.55 -4.43 -8.21
C GLY A 71 -14.39 -2.91 -8.05
N HIS A 72 -13.96 -2.40 -6.89
CA HIS A 72 -13.83 -0.96 -6.62
C HIS A 72 -12.46 -0.55 -6.02
N VAL A 73 -11.64 -1.51 -5.60
CA VAL A 73 -10.27 -1.29 -5.13
C VAL A 73 -9.29 -1.50 -6.27
N HIS A 74 -8.54 -0.45 -6.61
CA HIS A 74 -7.61 -0.39 -7.72
C HIS A 74 -6.17 -0.39 -7.22
N TYR A 75 -5.51 -1.53 -7.35
CA TYR A 75 -4.10 -1.66 -7.02
C TYR A 75 -3.18 -1.07 -8.11
N LEU A 76 -2.30 -0.14 -7.72
CA LEU A 76 -1.32 0.47 -8.61
C LEU A 76 0.12 0.12 -8.20
N ASP A 77 0.82 -0.56 -9.09
CA ASP A 77 2.28 -0.67 -9.07
C ASP A 77 2.84 -0.49 -10.48
N ARG A 78 3.50 0.66 -10.70
CA ARG A 78 3.97 1.14 -12.00
C ARG A 78 2.84 1.16 -13.03
N ARG A 79 1.65 1.56 -12.59
CA ARG A 79 0.42 1.65 -13.38
C ARG A 79 -0.28 2.97 -13.13
N GLU A 80 -1.15 3.31 -14.07
CA GLU A 80 -2.05 4.45 -13.99
C GLU A 80 -3.51 4.04 -13.80
N LEU A 81 -4.29 4.95 -13.23
CA LEU A 81 -5.74 4.88 -13.18
C LEU A 81 -6.31 6.27 -13.43
N VAL A 82 -7.38 6.37 -14.21
CA VAL A 82 -8.09 7.64 -14.44
C VAL A 82 -9.48 7.55 -13.80
N ILE A 83 -9.76 8.43 -12.84
CA ILE A 83 -11.09 8.57 -12.22
C ILE A 83 -11.52 10.03 -12.37
N GLY A 84 -12.71 10.27 -12.91
CA GLY A 84 -13.26 11.63 -13.04
C GLY A 84 -12.39 12.59 -13.88
N GLY A 85 -11.58 12.07 -14.80
CA GLY A 85 -10.64 12.87 -15.60
C GLY A 85 -9.30 13.20 -14.91
N VAL A 86 -9.07 12.70 -13.69
CA VAL A 86 -7.81 12.83 -12.96
C VAL A 86 -6.99 11.55 -13.10
N CYS A 87 -5.72 11.68 -13.49
CA CYS A 87 -4.78 10.56 -13.61
C CYS A 87 -4.03 10.34 -12.29
N PHE A 88 -4.11 9.12 -11.77
CA PHE A 88 -3.40 8.64 -10.59
C PHE A 88 -2.29 7.70 -11.03
N LEU A 89 -1.08 7.93 -10.52
CA LEU A 89 0.09 7.07 -10.74
C LEU A 89 0.53 6.49 -9.40
N GLY A 90 0.66 5.16 -9.34
CA GLY A 90 1.12 4.46 -8.14
C GLY A 90 2.29 3.53 -8.45
N ALA A 91 3.27 3.50 -7.57
CA ALA A 91 4.42 2.61 -7.66
C ALA A 91 4.92 2.27 -6.25
N THR A 92 5.22 0.99 -6.03
CA THR A 92 5.88 0.56 -4.81
C THR A 92 7.39 0.78 -4.98
N LEU A 93 7.94 1.77 -4.27
CA LEU A 93 9.38 2.03 -4.27
C LEU A 93 10.06 1.32 -3.11
N TRP A 94 11.08 0.55 -3.43
CA TRP A 94 11.96 -0.09 -2.45
C TRP A 94 13.19 0.77 -2.21
N ALA A 95 13.54 0.99 -0.94
CA ALA A 95 14.85 1.56 -0.63
C ALA A 95 15.93 0.57 -1.08
N ASP A 96 16.89 1.03 -1.89
CA ASP A 96 18.06 0.24 -2.32
C ASP A 96 19.08 0.03 -1.18
N PHE A 97 18.79 0.59 0.00
CA PHE A 97 19.64 0.63 1.19
C PHE A 97 21.08 1.12 0.89
N GLN A 98 21.25 1.91 -0.16
CA GLN A 98 22.52 2.54 -0.52
C GLN A 98 22.65 3.94 0.08
N LEU A 99 21.95 4.21 1.18
CA LEU A 99 21.95 5.52 1.85
C LEU A 99 23.37 6.02 2.18
N TYR A 100 24.30 5.09 2.42
CA TYR A 100 25.72 5.36 2.69
C TYR A 100 26.68 4.74 1.64
N GLY A 101 26.21 4.49 0.41
CA GLY A 101 27.02 3.93 -0.68
C GLY A 101 27.21 2.41 -0.65
N LYS A 102 27.90 1.87 -1.69
CA LYS A 102 28.14 0.43 -1.87
C LYS A 102 28.86 -0.18 -0.65
N GLY A 103 28.19 -1.10 0.02
CA GLY A 103 28.74 -1.87 1.16
C GLY A 103 28.02 -1.63 2.49
N SER A 104 27.17 -0.62 2.56
CA SER A 104 26.52 -0.17 3.80
C SER A 104 25.07 -0.66 3.95
N SER A 105 24.63 -1.58 3.08
CA SER A 105 23.23 -2.02 3.04
C SER A 105 22.77 -2.64 4.35
N VAL A 106 23.66 -3.34 5.09
CA VAL A 106 23.33 -3.90 6.41
C VAL A 106 23.06 -2.81 7.46
N LEU A 107 23.82 -1.71 7.45
CA LEU A 107 23.63 -0.58 8.37
C LEU A 107 22.38 0.23 8.01
N ALA A 108 22.16 0.51 6.73
CA ALA A 108 20.95 1.19 6.27
C ALA A 108 19.68 0.36 6.54
N LYS A 109 19.78 -0.98 6.49
CA LYS A 109 18.70 -1.89 6.88
C LYS A 109 18.43 -1.83 8.39
N TYR A 110 19.49 -1.86 9.21
CA TYR A 110 19.39 -1.74 10.66
C TYR A 110 18.80 -0.39 11.11
N ASP A 111 19.21 0.72 10.48
CA ASP A 111 18.69 2.07 10.78
C ASP A 111 17.20 2.19 10.44
N ALA A 112 16.77 1.64 9.29
CA ALA A 112 15.37 1.62 8.89
C ALA A 112 14.50 0.77 9.85
N GLU A 113 15.05 -0.30 10.42
CA GLU A 113 14.38 -1.12 11.43
C GLU A 113 14.30 -0.43 12.80
N GLN A 114 15.29 0.41 13.16
CA GLN A 114 15.32 1.14 14.42
C GLN A 114 14.33 2.32 14.47
N LEU A 115 14.18 3.07 13.38
CA LEU A 115 13.20 4.16 13.27
C LEU A 115 11.74 3.68 13.33
N ARG A 116 11.52 2.37 13.18
CA ARG A 116 10.20 1.75 13.23
C ARG A 116 9.65 1.57 14.66
N PHE A 117 10.48 1.75 15.68
CA PHE A 117 10.12 1.53 17.10
C PHE A 117 10.43 2.71 18.03
N SER A 118 10.72 3.90 17.50
CA SER A 118 10.97 5.12 18.29
C SER A 118 9.76 6.05 18.32
#